data_AF-A0A174HTL2-F1
#
_entry.id   AF-A0A174HTL2-F1
#
_cell.length_a   1.000
_cell.length_b   1.000
_cell.length_c   1.000
_cell.angle_alpha   90.00
_cell.angle_beta   90.00
_cell.angle_gamma   90.00
#
_symmetry.space_group_name_H-M   'P 1'
#
loop_
_entity.id
_entity.type
_entity.pdbx_description
1 polymer ?
#
loop_
_entity_poly.entity_id
_entity_poly.type
_entity_poly.pdbx_seq_one_letter_code
_entity_poly.pdbx_strand_id
1 'polypeptide(L)'
;MKNKFITTVVATALALTMTFSLANGMDVKAAEITEDSLVAAEDTNVGNESVDIQQQEPVEISELETTENNDLSKSSESITVDESIAEDILATQADTAVVVGTVSDYLTAKGDAKLYNINLPAGVYLQAQLTTPANADLDYDLYLLDAEGNILTGSDYYTYINGTAGTLPEALGYITSGDTATYYLYVLASEGGSVSESFTLDYSVSTACDSYEIDESVRQALAFTYGAGGAYIESRNLSSPIDNDWYVITVPSSRIYDKLKISATTASTNTCSVEVYQNVASEGYQMKRVGSGNTISVSSGKYYIRVSNAKTMENFDDLDIQNYKLSITPILKATGIVITDLKGSEGLNKVVNYPGYGAHFRTQGSGTLTVYGVLTATDSSTGVTYAVGGEQINGLYYSPAWEANNTSANAIRRGTGTTDSSGKFEIDISLPPGIGVYSYYGSTSTHYFDICGVSVSPSDDSSISASETIFHLAYTMYHPF
;
A
#
# COMPACT_ATOMS: atom_id res chain seq x y z
N MET A 1 76.61 43.38 -18.60
CA MET A 1 77.03 42.80 -17.30
C MET A 1 75.81 42.70 -16.38
N LYS A 2 75.77 41.69 -15.49
CA LYS A 2 74.76 41.45 -14.44
C LYS A 2 73.29 41.18 -14.88
N ASN A 3 73.06 39.91 -15.24
CA ASN A 3 72.02 39.04 -14.63
C ASN A 3 71.96 39.23 -13.08
N LYS A 4 70.96 38.84 -12.28
CA LYS A 4 69.61 38.21 -12.38
C LYS A 4 68.92 38.54 -11.02
N PHE A 5 67.65 38.25 -10.69
CA PHE A 5 66.55 37.48 -11.29
C PHE A 5 65.21 38.11 -10.79
N ILE A 6 64.05 37.55 -11.14
CA ILE A 6 62.79 37.68 -10.39
C ILE A 6 62.41 36.27 -9.95
N THR A 7 62.06 36.05 -8.69
CA THR A 7 61.60 34.74 -8.19
C THR A 7 60.10 34.79 -7.92
N THR A 8 59.33 34.39 -8.93
CA THR A 8 57.92 34.03 -8.75
C THR A 8 57.84 32.76 -7.91
N VAL A 9 57.17 32.81 -6.76
CA VAL A 9 56.81 31.59 -6.02
C VAL A 9 55.57 31.00 -6.69
N VAL A 10 55.77 29.92 -7.44
CA VAL A 10 54.68 29.13 -8.02
C VAL A 10 54.07 28.28 -6.90
N ALA A 11 52.82 28.58 -6.53
CA ALA A 11 52.03 27.69 -5.68
C ALA A 11 51.55 26.52 -6.54
N THR A 12 52.11 25.33 -6.31
CA THR A 12 51.69 24.12 -7.02
C THR A 12 50.35 23.63 -6.46
N ALA A 13 49.24 24.01 -7.11
CA ALA A 13 47.93 23.44 -6.82
C ALA A 13 47.93 21.94 -7.17
N LEU A 14 47.85 21.08 -6.16
CA LEU A 14 47.68 19.64 -6.35
C LEU A 14 46.17 19.33 -6.39
N ALA A 15 45.57 19.37 -7.57
CA ALA A 15 44.19 18.95 -7.77
C ALA A 15 44.10 17.43 -7.56
N LEU A 16 43.37 17.01 -6.52
CA LEU A 16 43.14 15.60 -6.21
C LEU A 16 41.63 15.35 -6.12
N THR A 17 41.00 15.23 -7.29
CA THR A 17 39.59 14.86 -7.41
C THR A 17 39.42 13.40 -6.97
N MET A 18 38.83 13.17 -5.79
CA MET A 18 38.42 11.84 -5.34
C MET A 18 36.90 11.67 -5.46
N THR A 19 36.46 10.93 -6.47
CA THR A 19 35.14 10.31 -6.52
C THR A 19 35.15 9.02 -5.71
N PHE A 20 34.23 8.88 -4.76
CA PHE A 20 34.09 7.69 -3.92
C PHE A 20 32.80 6.93 -4.25
N SER A 21 32.94 5.86 -5.03
CA SER A 21 31.89 4.85 -5.16
C SER A 21 31.83 3.99 -3.89
N LEU A 22 30.87 4.25 -3.00
CA LEU A 22 30.50 3.31 -1.95
C LEU A 22 29.90 2.04 -2.57
N ALA A 23 30.00 0.89 -1.89
CA ALA A 23 29.43 -0.37 -2.36
C ALA A 23 27.88 -0.38 -2.51
N ASN A 24 27.22 0.71 -2.09
CA ASN A 24 25.78 0.98 -2.27
C ASN A 24 25.50 2.26 -3.09
N GLY A 25 26.41 2.68 -3.97
CA GLY A 25 26.09 3.59 -5.10
C GLY A 25 25.89 5.08 -4.79
N MET A 26 26.15 5.56 -3.57
CA MET A 26 26.17 7.01 -3.29
C MET A 26 27.56 7.61 -3.58
N ASP A 27 27.66 8.45 -4.62
CA ASP A 27 28.82 9.29 -4.90
C ASP A 27 28.82 10.53 -4.00
N VAL A 28 29.72 10.60 -3.02
CA VAL A 28 29.93 11.82 -2.23
C VAL A 28 30.91 12.74 -2.95
N LYS A 29 30.40 13.79 -3.61
CA LYS A 29 31.23 14.88 -4.13
C LYS A 29 31.50 15.92 -3.05
N ALA A 30 32.72 15.93 -2.52
CA ALA A 30 33.22 17.10 -1.81
C ALA A 30 33.31 18.28 -2.80
N ALA A 31 32.74 19.43 -2.42
CA ALA A 31 32.73 20.61 -3.29
C ALA A 31 34.15 21.16 -3.51
N GLU A 32 34.48 21.42 -4.77
CA GLU A 32 35.78 21.96 -5.17
C GLU A 32 35.81 23.48 -4.98
N ILE A 33 36.52 23.96 -3.94
CA ILE A 33 36.70 25.38 -3.70
C ILE A 33 37.74 25.93 -4.68
N THR A 34 37.27 26.53 -5.77
CA THR A 34 38.08 27.37 -6.67
C THR A 34 37.94 28.84 -6.27
N GLU A 35 39.00 29.62 -6.48
CA GLU A 35 39.11 31.02 -6.01
C GLU A 35 38.05 31.96 -6.63
N ASP A 36 37.41 31.55 -7.72
CA ASP A 36 36.35 32.27 -8.45
C ASP A 36 34.95 32.12 -7.79
N SER A 37 34.76 31.18 -6.86
CA SER A 37 33.47 31.00 -6.16
C SER A 37 33.22 32.03 -5.04
N LEU A 38 34.24 32.83 -4.70
CA LEU A 38 34.20 33.84 -3.62
C LEU A 38 33.31 35.06 -3.91
N VAL A 39 32.66 35.14 -5.08
CA VAL A 39 31.84 36.30 -5.52
C VAL A 39 30.35 35.95 -5.62
N ALA A 40 29.92 34.74 -5.24
CA ALA A 40 28.52 34.30 -5.30
C ALA A 40 28.00 33.75 -3.97
N ALA A 41 28.36 34.41 -2.86
CA ALA A 41 27.79 34.17 -1.52
C ALA A 41 26.91 35.35 -1.06
N GLU A 42 26.08 35.89 -1.96
CA GLU A 42 24.93 36.70 -1.54
C GLU A 42 23.76 35.78 -1.19
N ASP A 43 23.38 35.82 0.09
CA ASP A 43 22.04 35.57 0.60
C ASP A 43 21.38 34.24 0.18
N THR A 44 21.88 33.12 0.71
CA THR A 44 21.01 31.97 1.02
C THR A 44 20.10 32.34 2.19
N ASN A 45 19.20 33.28 1.91
CA ASN A 45 17.99 33.48 2.69
C ASN A 45 17.32 32.11 2.82
N VAL A 46 16.94 31.70 4.04
CA VAL A 46 16.11 30.49 4.25
C VAL A 46 14.66 30.84 3.85
N GLY A 47 14.51 31.20 2.59
CA GLY A 47 13.25 31.34 1.91
C GLY A 47 12.76 29.96 1.55
N ASN A 48 12.19 29.26 2.52
CA ASN A 48 11.21 28.25 2.19
C ASN A 48 10.09 28.96 1.44
N GLU A 49 10.11 28.90 0.09
CA GLU A 49 8.85 28.84 -0.65
C GLU A 49 8.06 27.71 0.02
N SER A 50 6.94 28.05 0.64
CA SER A 50 6.15 27.09 1.38
C SER A 50 5.47 26.17 0.38
N VAL A 51 6.17 25.10 -0.01
CA VAL A 51 5.59 23.96 -0.70
C VAL A 51 4.45 23.48 0.19
N ASP A 52 3.22 23.56 -0.33
CA ASP A 52 2.04 23.15 0.40
C ASP A 52 2.00 21.62 0.44
N ILE A 53 2.45 21.05 1.56
CA ILE A 53 2.53 19.60 1.76
C ILE A 53 1.17 19.11 2.25
N GLN A 54 0.44 18.43 1.37
CA GLN A 54 -0.87 17.89 1.69
C GLN A 54 -0.75 16.59 2.49
N GLN A 55 -1.68 16.37 3.42
CA GLN A 55 -1.89 15.05 4.03
C GLN A 55 -2.80 14.21 3.13
N GLN A 56 -2.72 12.88 3.25
CA GLN A 56 -3.66 11.99 2.59
C GLN A 56 -4.99 12.04 3.34
N GLU A 57 -5.97 12.74 2.76
CA GLU A 57 -7.35 12.77 3.24
C GLU A 57 -8.21 11.86 2.34
N PRO A 58 -8.66 10.68 2.82
CA PRO A 58 -9.54 9.80 2.06
C PRO A 58 -10.90 10.46 1.79
N VAL A 59 -11.47 10.24 0.61
CA VAL A 59 -12.80 10.74 0.23
C VAL A 59 -13.86 9.66 0.41
N GLU A 60 -15.05 10.03 0.90
CA GLU A 60 -16.19 9.13 0.97
C GLU A 60 -16.81 8.90 -0.42
N ILE A 61 -17.00 7.64 -0.79
CA ILE A 61 -17.76 7.20 -1.95
C ILE A 61 -19.21 7.03 -1.50
N SER A 62 -20.07 7.96 -1.89
CA SER A 62 -21.50 7.96 -1.55
C SER A 62 -22.37 7.17 -2.52
N GLU A 63 -21.90 7.00 -3.77
CA GLU A 63 -22.58 6.27 -4.84
C GLU A 63 -21.58 5.34 -5.54
N LEU A 64 -21.99 4.10 -5.78
CA LEU A 64 -21.23 3.09 -6.53
C LEU A 64 -21.89 2.85 -7.89
N GLU A 65 -21.07 2.77 -8.93
CA GLU A 65 -21.52 2.44 -10.28
C GLU A 65 -21.20 0.97 -10.60
N THR A 66 -22.15 0.26 -11.22
CA THR A 66 -21.90 -1.07 -11.79
C THR A 66 -20.96 -0.95 -12.98
N THR A 67 -20.04 -1.90 -13.15
CA THR A 67 -19.24 -1.97 -14.39
C THR A 67 -19.93 -2.85 -15.43
N GLU A 68 -20.30 -2.28 -16.58
CA GLU A 68 -20.91 -3.03 -17.69
C GLU A 68 -19.98 -4.17 -18.16
N ASN A 69 -20.27 -5.41 -17.76
CA ASN A 69 -19.54 -6.62 -18.15
C ASN A 69 -20.49 -7.81 -18.42
N ASN A 70 -21.61 -7.56 -19.10
CA ASN A 70 -22.64 -8.56 -19.40
C ASN A 70 -22.20 -9.66 -20.40
N ASP A 71 -21.03 -9.53 -21.04
CA ASP A 71 -20.69 -10.19 -22.31
C ASP A 71 -19.72 -11.39 -22.17
N LEU A 72 -19.53 -11.94 -20.96
CA LEU A 72 -18.40 -12.85 -20.66
C LEU A 72 -18.77 -14.26 -20.17
N SER A 73 -20.04 -14.70 -20.17
CA SER A 73 -20.41 -16.04 -19.64
C SER A 73 -19.95 -17.18 -20.55
N LYS A 74 -19.60 -18.33 -19.95
CA LYS A 74 -19.29 -19.59 -20.64
C LYS A 74 -20.53 -20.22 -21.30
N SER A 75 -21.75 -19.92 -20.82
CA SER A 75 -22.99 -20.63 -21.19
C SER A 75 -23.95 -19.81 -22.07
N SER A 76 -24.87 -20.52 -22.73
CA SER A 76 -25.99 -19.95 -23.49
C SER A 76 -27.17 -19.58 -22.60
N GLU A 77 -28.03 -18.66 -23.05
CA GLU A 77 -29.18 -18.10 -22.31
C GLU A 77 -30.16 -19.12 -21.67
N SER A 78 -30.16 -20.40 -22.10
CA SER A 78 -31.00 -21.45 -21.53
C SER A 78 -30.32 -22.82 -21.45
N ILE A 79 -30.76 -23.63 -20.48
CA ILE A 79 -30.35 -24.99 -20.19
C ILE A 79 -31.60 -25.88 -20.14
N THR A 80 -31.55 -27.08 -20.73
CA THR A 80 -32.67 -28.04 -20.63
C THR A 80 -32.74 -28.61 -19.22
N VAL A 81 -33.75 -28.19 -18.46
CA VAL A 81 -34.05 -28.73 -17.13
C VAL A 81 -34.74 -30.09 -17.24
N ASP A 82 -34.22 -31.09 -16.53
CA ASP A 82 -34.93 -32.34 -16.24
C ASP A 82 -35.37 -32.32 -14.77
N GLU A 83 -36.63 -31.94 -14.53
CA GLU A 83 -37.20 -31.87 -13.19
C GLU A 83 -37.16 -33.23 -12.45
N SER A 84 -37.03 -34.36 -13.16
CA SER A 84 -37.03 -35.69 -12.52
C SER A 84 -35.74 -36.03 -11.77
N ILE A 85 -34.68 -35.23 -11.96
CA ILE A 85 -33.41 -35.32 -11.22
C ILE A 85 -33.22 -34.18 -10.21
N ALA A 86 -34.23 -33.31 -10.02
CA ALA A 86 -34.15 -32.21 -9.07
C ALA A 86 -34.22 -32.72 -7.62
N GLU A 87 -33.35 -32.19 -6.76
CA GLU A 87 -33.35 -32.46 -5.32
C GLU A 87 -33.89 -31.24 -4.54
N ASP A 88 -34.98 -31.43 -3.79
CA ASP A 88 -35.61 -30.37 -2.98
C ASP A 88 -34.65 -29.83 -1.91
N ILE A 89 -34.39 -28.51 -1.93
CA ILE A 89 -33.67 -27.81 -0.85
C ILE A 89 -34.61 -26.94 -0.01
N LEU A 90 -34.32 -26.80 1.29
CA LEU A 90 -35.25 -26.25 2.27
C LEU A 90 -35.12 -24.73 2.43
N ALA A 91 -36.17 -23.98 2.09
CA ALA A 91 -36.29 -22.54 2.29
C ALA A 91 -37.13 -22.16 3.53
N THR A 92 -37.22 -23.02 4.55
CA THR A 92 -38.20 -22.88 5.63
C THR A 92 -37.81 -21.79 6.64
N GLN A 93 -38.28 -20.55 6.41
CA GLN A 93 -38.17 -19.46 7.39
C GLN A 93 -38.95 -19.80 8.67
N ALA A 94 -38.24 -19.83 9.81
CA ALA A 94 -38.80 -20.00 11.14
C ALA A 94 -38.14 -19.02 12.10
N ASP A 95 -38.76 -17.84 12.27
CA ASP A 95 -38.34 -16.75 13.17
C ASP A 95 -36.92 -16.17 12.96
N THR A 96 -36.20 -16.55 11.90
CA THR A 96 -34.87 -16.02 11.51
C THR A 96 -34.95 -15.02 10.35
N ALA A 97 -34.01 -14.07 10.27
CA ALA A 97 -33.87 -13.12 9.17
C ALA A 97 -33.16 -13.71 7.94
N VAL A 98 -32.37 -14.77 8.18
CA VAL A 98 -31.66 -15.55 7.16
C VAL A 98 -31.95 -17.03 7.38
N VAL A 99 -32.19 -17.76 6.30
CA VAL A 99 -32.19 -19.23 6.26
C VAL A 99 -30.98 -19.68 5.47
N VAL A 100 -30.24 -20.67 5.96
CA VAL A 100 -29.03 -21.21 5.31
C VAL A 100 -29.11 -22.72 5.19
N GLY A 101 -28.43 -23.27 4.19
CA GLY A 101 -28.26 -24.72 4.05
C GLY A 101 -27.08 -25.08 3.16
N THR A 102 -26.69 -26.35 3.25
CA THR A 102 -25.52 -26.90 2.55
C THR A 102 -25.88 -28.26 1.97
N VAL A 103 -25.44 -28.53 0.75
CA VAL A 103 -25.42 -29.86 0.12
C VAL A 103 -24.04 -30.14 -0.46
N SER A 104 -23.63 -31.42 -0.50
CA SER A 104 -22.35 -31.84 -1.07
C SER A 104 -22.56 -33.10 -1.91
N ASP A 105 -22.03 -33.09 -3.13
CA ASP A 105 -22.15 -34.22 -4.06
C ASP A 105 -20.97 -34.28 -5.03
N TYR A 106 -21.02 -35.21 -5.98
CA TYR A 106 -19.97 -35.53 -6.94
C TYR A 106 -20.51 -35.39 -8.37
N LEU A 107 -19.68 -34.90 -9.28
CA LEU A 107 -19.92 -34.91 -10.73
C LEU A 107 -18.87 -35.83 -11.35
N THR A 108 -19.27 -36.79 -12.18
CA THR A 108 -18.41 -37.93 -12.54
C THR A 108 -17.60 -37.70 -13.81
N ALA A 109 -18.10 -36.85 -14.71
CA ALA A 109 -17.46 -36.47 -15.97
C ALA A 109 -17.92 -35.07 -16.45
N LYS A 110 -17.22 -34.53 -17.45
CA LYS A 110 -17.55 -33.24 -18.08
C LYS A 110 -18.94 -33.29 -18.70
N GLY A 111 -19.78 -32.31 -18.38
CA GLY A 111 -21.17 -32.21 -18.78
C GLY A 111 -22.15 -32.91 -17.83
N ASP A 112 -21.69 -33.60 -16.78
CA ASP A 112 -22.55 -33.99 -15.67
C ASP A 112 -23.00 -32.75 -14.91
N ALA A 113 -24.22 -32.81 -14.35
CA ALA A 113 -24.76 -31.73 -13.54
C ALA A 113 -25.61 -32.23 -12.38
N LYS A 114 -25.78 -31.35 -11.39
CA LYS A 114 -26.68 -31.51 -10.24
C LYS A 114 -27.63 -30.32 -10.18
N LEU A 115 -28.89 -30.61 -9.85
CA LEU A 115 -30.00 -29.67 -9.95
C LEU A 115 -30.74 -29.66 -8.60
N TYR A 116 -30.79 -28.51 -7.94
CA TYR A 116 -31.43 -28.34 -6.63
C TYR A 116 -32.56 -27.33 -6.74
N ASN A 117 -33.79 -27.72 -6.44
CA ASN A 117 -34.95 -26.85 -6.62
C ASN A 117 -35.37 -26.18 -5.30
N ILE A 118 -35.74 -24.90 -5.39
CA ILE A 118 -36.17 -24.08 -4.26
C ILE A 118 -37.39 -23.27 -4.66
N ASN A 119 -38.39 -23.17 -3.80
CA ASN A 119 -39.64 -22.44 -4.07
C ASN A 119 -39.71 -21.19 -3.19
N LEU A 120 -39.70 -20.01 -3.82
CA LEU A 120 -39.50 -18.73 -3.14
C LEU A 120 -40.60 -17.72 -3.50
N PRO A 121 -41.12 -16.95 -2.53
CA PRO A 121 -41.92 -15.76 -2.82
C PRO A 121 -41.05 -14.63 -3.37
N ALA A 122 -41.68 -13.63 -3.99
CA ALA A 122 -41.01 -12.43 -4.47
C ALA A 122 -40.50 -11.52 -3.32
N GLY A 123 -39.48 -10.70 -3.62
CA GLY A 123 -38.85 -9.78 -2.67
C GLY A 123 -37.89 -10.46 -1.69
N VAL A 124 -37.42 -11.66 -2.02
CA VAL A 124 -36.48 -12.45 -1.22
C VAL A 124 -35.15 -12.51 -1.95
N TYR A 125 -34.06 -12.36 -1.21
CA TYR A 125 -32.73 -12.48 -1.76
C TYR A 125 -32.23 -13.92 -1.61
N LEU A 126 -31.96 -14.57 -2.73
CA LEU A 126 -31.34 -15.89 -2.81
C LEU A 126 -29.86 -15.70 -3.15
N GLN A 127 -28.97 -16.21 -2.30
CA GLN A 127 -27.54 -16.32 -2.58
C GLN A 127 -27.14 -17.80 -2.62
N ALA A 128 -26.13 -18.13 -3.42
CA ALA A 128 -25.55 -19.47 -3.47
C ALA A 128 -24.05 -19.40 -3.77
N GLN A 129 -23.27 -20.23 -3.07
CA GLN A 129 -21.83 -20.33 -3.22
C GLN A 129 -21.42 -21.80 -3.41
N LEU A 130 -20.71 -22.09 -4.50
CA LEU A 130 -20.17 -23.41 -4.83
C LEU A 130 -18.67 -23.44 -4.53
N THR A 131 -18.29 -24.14 -3.47
CA THR A 131 -16.90 -24.54 -3.25
C THR A 131 -16.57 -25.74 -4.14
N THR A 132 -15.73 -25.52 -5.14
CA THR A 132 -15.28 -26.56 -6.08
C THR A 132 -14.09 -27.35 -5.49
N PRO A 133 -13.85 -28.60 -5.95
CA PRO A 133 -12.64 -29.33 -5.57
C PRO A 133 -11.35 -28.56 -5.86
N ALA A 134 -10.35 -28.67 -4.98
CA ALA A 134 -9.05 -27.99 -5.11
C ALA A 134 -8.11 -28.69 -6.14
N ASN A 135 -8.62 -28.93 -7.34
CA ASN A 135 -7.99 -29.73 -8.39
C ASN A 135 -7.97 -28.94 -9.71
N ALA A 136 -6.79 -28.79 -10.32
CA ALA A 136 -6.61 -27.94 -11.51
C ALA A 136 -7.22 -28.52 -12.80
N ASP A 137 -7.56 -29.81 -12.81
CA ASP A 137 -8.17 -30.52 -13.95
C ASP A 137 -9.71 -30.50 -13.91
N LEU A 138 -10.31 -29.85 -12.91
CA LEU A 138 -11.76 -29.74 -12.68
C LEU A 138 -12.19 -28.27 -12.76
N ASP A 139 -13.29 -27.99 -13.46
CA ASP A 139 -13.89 -26.65 -13.60
C ASP A 139 -15.41 -26.80 -13.50
N TYR A 140 -16.01 -26.36 -12.40
CA TYR A 140 -17.44 -26.52 -12.14
C TYR A 140 -18.10 -25.13 -12.01
N ASP A 141 -19.11 -24.88 -12.84
CA ASP A 141 -19.87 -23.62 -12.85
C ASP A 141 -21.13 -23.74 -11.98
N LEU A 142 -21.66 -22.58 -11.54
CA LEU A 142 -22.92 -22.44 -10.81
C LEU A 142 -23.87 -21.49 -11.55
N TYR A 143 -25.08 -21.94 -11.87
CA TYR A 143 -26.13 -21.14 -12.50
C TYR A 143 -27.43 -21.17 -11.69
N LEU A 144 -28.21 -20.09 -11.77
CA LEU A 144 -29.59 -20.04 -11.30
C LEU A 144 -30.53 -20.04 -12.50
N LEU A 145 -31.48 -20.97 -12.52
CA LEU A 145 -32.47 -21.13 -13.59
C LEU A 145 -33.89 -20.81 -13.10
N ASP A 146 -34.74 -20.32 -14.00
CA ASP A 146 -36.20 -20.34 -13.81
C ASP A 146 -36.81 -21.72 -14.14
N ALA A 147 -38.14 -21.84 -14.03
CA ALA A 147 -38.86 -23.09 -14.30
C ALA A 147 -38.86 -23.50 -15.78
N GLU A 148 -38.65 -22.56 -16.69
CA GLU A 148 -38.49 -22.81 -18.11
C GLU A 148 -37.05 -23.18 -18.50
N GLY A 149 -36.09 -23.07 -17.58
CA GLY A 149 -34.68 -23.39 -17.77
C GLY A 149 -33.84 -22.23 -18.33
N ASN A 150 -34.35 -21.00 -18.33
CA ASN A 150 -33.55 -19.83 -18.72
C ASN A 150 -32.57 -19.48 -17.60
N ILE A 151 -31.34 -19.10 -17.96
CA ILE A 151 -30.33 -18.65 -16.99
C ILE A 151 -30.68 -17.23 -16.52
N LEU A 152 -30.96 -17.07 -15.22
CA LEU A 152 -31.23 -15.79 -14.59
C LEU A 152 -29.95 -15.08 -14.16
N THR A 153 -28.98 -15.86 -13.67
CA THR A 153 -27.65 -15.40 -13.25
C THR A 153 -26.72 -16.61 -13.11
N GLY A 154 -25.41 -16.39 -13.01
CA GLY A 154 -24.44 -17.46 -12.79
C GLY A 154 -23.02 -16.96 -12.57
N SER A 155 -22.20 -17.85 -12.03
CA SER A 155 -20.76 -17.69 -11.87
C SER A 155 -20.06 -18.93 -12.41
N ASP A 156 -19.06 -18.67 -13.21
CA ASP A 156 -18.41 -19.56 -14.15
C ASP A 156 -16.95 -19.11 -14.33
N TYR A 157 -16.20 -19.07 -13.23
CA TYR A 157 -14.76 -18.79 -13.27
C TYR A 157 -14.00 -19.95 -13.89
N TYR A 158 -12.91 -19.67 -14.60
CA TYR A 158 -11.95 -20.72 -14.91
C TYR A 158 -11.14 -21.05 -13.65
N THR A 159 -11.03 -22.34 -13.34
CA THR A 159 -10.26 -22.84 -12.19
C THR A 159 -8.86 -22.23 -12.10
N TYR A 160 -8.55 -21.68 -10.91
CA TYR A 160 -7.22 -21.25 -10.52
C TYR A 160 -6.92 -21.68 -9.09
N ILE A 161 -5.85 -22.46 -8.90
CA ILE A 161 -5.46 -22.96 -7.58
C ILE A 161 -4.69 -21.88 -6.81
N ASN A 162 -5.37 -21.23 -5.86
CA ASN A 162 -4.85 -20.21 -4.96
C ASN A 162 -4.08 -20.82 -3.77
N GLY A 163 -3.24 -21.82 -4.04
CA GLY A 163 -2.47 -22.55 -3.03
C GLY A 163 -3.37 -23.28 -2.04
N THR A 164 -3.13 -23.09 -0.74
CA THR A 164 -3.94 -23.71 0.33
C THR A 164 -5.33 -23.11 0.49
N ALA A 165 -5.63 -21.98 -0.18
CA ALA A 165 -6.97 -21.41 -0.20
C ALA A 165 -7.91 -22.12 -1.21
N GLY A 166 -7.43 -23.11 -1.95
CA GLY A 166 -8.22 -23.82 -2.96
C GLY A 166 -8.49 -22.97 -4.20
N THR A 167 -9.64 -23.19 -4.82
CA THR A 167 -10.20 -22.35 -5.89
C THR A 167 -10.89 -21.12 -5.29
N LEU A 168 -11.14 -20.09 -6.12
CA LEU A 168 -12.18 -19.11 -5.76
C LEU A 168 -13.54 -19.83 -5.91
N PRO A 169 -14.43 -19.82 -4.91
CA PRO A 169 -15.77 -20.38 -5.07
C PRO A 169 -16.56 -19.64 -6.15
N GLU A 170 -17.41 -20.33 -6.89
CA GLU A 170 -18.45 -19.67 -7.68
C GLU A 170 -19.49 -19.09 -6.71
N ALA A 171 -19.98 -17.88 -6.97
CA ALA A 171 -20.99 -17.24 -6.13
C ALA A 171 -21.99 -16.47 -7.00
N LEU A 172 -23.28 -16.60 -6.68
CA LEU A 172 -24.36 -15.87 -7.34
C LEU A 172 -25.39 -15.37 -6.34
N GLY A 173 -26.11 -14.32 -6.73
CA GLY A 173 -27.23 -13.76 -5.99
C GLY A 173 -28.39 -13.41 -6.93
N TYR A 174 -29.61 -13.44 -6.42
CA TYR A 174 -30.82 -13.08 -7.17
C TYR A 174 -31.93 -12.61 -6.23
N ILE A 175 -32.49 -11.42 -6.50
CA ILE A 175 -33.67 -10.92 -5.79
C ILE A 175 -34.92 -11.35 -6.57
N THR A 176 -35.73 -12.21 -5.96
CA THR A 176 -36.92 -12.78 -6.59
C THR A 176 -37.99 -11.71 -6.87
N SER A 177 -38.77 -11.90 -7.93
CA SER A 177 -39.82 -10.95 -8.32
C SER A 177 -41.04 -11.66 -8.94
N GLY A 178 -42.21 -11.02 -8.88
CA GLY A 178 -43.47 -11.56 -9.38
C GLY A 178 -44.30 -12.30 -8.32
N ASP A 179 -44.81 -13.48 -8.68
CA ASP A 179 -45.49 -14.40 -7.76
C ASP A 179 -44.49 -15.42 -7.18
N THR A 180 -44.93 -16.27 -6.25
CA THR A 180 -44.13 -17.40 -5.75
C THR A 180 -43.78 -18.37 -6.88
N ALA A 181 -42.49 -18.65 -7.07
CA ALA A 181 -41.95 -19.42 -8.17
C ALA A 181 -40.89 -20.44 -7.73
N THR A 182 -40.75 -21.51 -8.51
CA THR A 182 -39.65 -22.47 -8.37
C THR A 182 -38.43 -21.98 -9.16
N TYR A 183 -37.29 -21.98 -8.50
CA TYR A 183 -35.98 -21.72 -9.08
C TYR A 183 -35.08 -22.94 -8.91
N TYR A 184 -34.06 -23.07 -9.75
CA TYR A 184 -33.13 -24.20 -9.71
C TYR A 184 -31.68 -23.72 -9.64
N LEU A 185 -30.96 -24.15 -8.61
CA LEU A 185 -29.50 -24.06 -8.56
C LEU A 185 -28.91 -25.22 -9.36
N TYR A 186 -28.15 -24.90 -10.40
CA TYR A 186 -27.58 -25.84 -11.35
C TYR A 186 -26.05 -25.83 -11.24
N VAL A 187 -25.49 -26.93 -10.76
CA VAL A 187 -24.04 -27.15 -10.64
C VAL A 187 -23.59 -27.98 -11.84
N LEU A 188 -22.74 -27.43 -12.70
CA LEU A 188 -22.31 -28.04 -13.96
C LEU A 188 -20.81 -28.36 -13.97
N ALA A 189 -20.43 -29.57 -14.33
CA ALA A 189 -19.02 -29.92 -14.59
C ALA A 189 -18.58 -29.44 -15.98
N SER A 190 -18.21 -28.16 -16.09
CA SER A 190 -17.76 -27.55 -17.34
C SER A 190 -16.41 -28.09 -17.83
N GLU A 191 -15.53 -28.58 -16.95
CA GLU A 191 -14.37 -29.43 -17.28
C GLU A 191 -14.16 -30.52 -16.22
N GLY A 192 -13.75 -31.71 -16.68
CA GLY A 192 -13.43 -32.83 -15.79
C GLY A 192 -14.61 -33.42 -14.99
N GLY A 193 -14.28 -34.23 -13.98
CA GLY A 193 -15.20 -34.79 -13.00
C GLY A 193 -14.44 -35.65 -11.97
N SER A 194 -14.97 -35.78 -10.75
CA SER A 194 -14.37 -36.56 -9.67
C SER A 194 -15.43 -37.28 -8.83
N VAL A 195 -15.24 -38.59 -8.66
CA VAL A 195 -16.05 -39.46 -7.77
C VAL A 195 -15.47 -39.59 -6.36
N SER A 196 -14.36 -38.89 -6.07
CA SER A 196 -13.65 -38.92 -4.79
C SER A 196 -13.45 -37.53 -4.16
N GLU A 197 -13.69 -36.47 -4.92
CA GLU A 197 -13.63 -35.09 -4.46
C GLU A 197 -15.01 -34.46 -4.72
N SER A 198 -15.77 -34.25 -3.64
CA SER A 198 -17.10 -33.62 -3.72
C SER A 198 -16.98 -32.11 -3.89
N PHE A 199 -17.93 -31.50 -4.59
CA PHE A 199 -18.20 -30.08 -4.42
C PHE A 199 -19.03 -29.85 -3.15
N THR A 200 -19.12 -28.61 -2.70
CA THR A 200 -20.07 -28.18 -1.66
C THR A 200 -20.82 -26.95 -2.15
N LEU A 201 -22.14 -27.02 -2.17
CA LEU A 201 -23.03 -25.93 -2.51
C LEU A 201 -23.71 -25.44 -1.23
N ASP A 202 -23.37 -24.22 -0.85
CA ASP A 202 -24.01 -23.48 0.22
C ASP A 202 -25.04 -22.53 -0.39
N TYR A 203 -26.18 -22.36 0.28
CA TYR A 203 -27.23 -21.43 -0.13
C TYR A 203 -27.77 -20.67 1.07
N SER A 204 -28.21 -19.42 0.82
CA SER A 204 -28.94 -18.63 1.79
C SER A 204 -30.13 -17.91 1.17
N VAL A 205 -31.13 -17.68 2.01
CA VAL A 205 -32.38 -17.03 1.68
C VAL A 205 -32.62 -15.97 2.74
N SER A 206 -32.53 -14.70 2.37
CA SER A 206 -32.65 -13.56 3.28
C SER A 206 -33.70 -12.56 2.81
N THR A 207 -34.11 -11.68 3.73
CA THR A 207 -34.86 -10.44 3.39
C THR A 207 -34.07 -9.18 3.74
N ALA A 208 -32.85 -9.35 4.28
CA ALA A 208 -31.86 -8.30 4.42
C ALA A 208 -30.99 -8.27 3.16
N CYS A 209 -30.84 -7.08 2.58
CA CYS A 209 -29.89 -6.74 1.52
C CYS A 209 -29.72 -5.21 1.55
N ASP A 210 -28.63 -4.67 1.02
CA ASP A 210 -28.55 -3.22 0.76
C ASP A 210 -28.90 -2.88 -0.71
N SER A 211 -28.88 -1.59 -1.05
CA SER A 211 -29.35 -1.09 -2.35
C SER A 211 -28.36 -1.30 -3.51
N TYR A 212 -27.15 -1.79 -3.24
CA TYR A 212 -26.13 -2.03 -4.26
C TYR A 212 -26.11 -3.46 -4.77
N GLU A 213 -26.85 -4.35 -4.10
CA GLU A 213 -27.06 -5.72 -4.52
C GLU A 213 -27.75 -5.79 -5.89
N ILE A 214 -27.37 -6.70 -6.78
CA ILE A 214 -26.60 -7.92 -6.51
C ILE A 214 -25.14 -7.77 -6.98
N ASP A 215 -24.16 -8.01 -6.11
CA ASP A 215 -22.73 -8.02 -6.51
C ASP A 215 -21.87 -9.24 -6.07
N GLU A 216 -22.51 -10.39 -5.86
CA GLU A 216 -21.92 -11.69 -5.48
C GLU A 216 -20.74 -12.21 -6.33
N SER A 217 -20.63 -11.79 -7.59
CA SER A 217 -19.59 -12.26 -8.51
C SER A 217 -18.75 -11.12 -9.07
N VAL A 218 -17.54 -11.45 -9.54
CA VAL A 218 -16.64 -10.48 -10.19
C VAL A 218 -17.24 -9.83 -11.44
N ARG A 219 -18.28 -10.45 -12.03
CA ARG A 219 -19.04 -9.93 -13.19
C ARG A 219 -19.84 -8.69 -12.83
N GLN A 220 -20.29 -8.64 -11.58
CA GLN A 220 -21.14 -7.59 -11.01
C GLN A 220 -20.33 -6.54 -10.24
N ALA A 221 -19.00 -6.70 -10.19
CA ALA A 221 -18.11 -5.89 -9.37
C ALA A 221 -18.31 -4.38 -9.56
N LEU A 222 -18.54 -3.69 -8.44
CA LEU A 222 -18.82 -2.27 -8.35
C LEU A 222 -17.53 -1.44 -8.48
N ALA A 223 -17.59 -0.31 -9.19
CA ALA A 223 -16.43 0.54 -9.40
C ALA A 223 -16.01 1.28 -8.12
N PHE A 224 -14.85 0.94 -7.56
CA PHE A 224 -14.26 1.67 -6.44
C PHE A 224 -13.18 2.64 -6.94
N THR A 225 -13.50 3.93 -6.96
CA THR A 225 -12.58 4.98 -7.42
C THR A 225 -11.90 5.67 -6.24
N TYR A 226 -10.56 5.83 -6.30
CA TYR A 226 -9.78 6.47 -5.26
C TYR A 226 -8.66 7.35 -5.83
N GLY A 227 -8.33 8.44 -5.12
CA GLY A 227 -7.22 9.32 -5.45
C GLY A 227 -5.95 9.02 -4.63
N ALA A 228 -4.95 9.91 -4.70
CA ALA A 228 -3.73 9.81 -3.89
C ALA A 228 -4.02 9.86 -2.38
N GLY A 229 -5.07 10.56 -1.94
CA GLY A 229 -5.55 10.57 -0.55
C GLY A 229 -6.24 9.26 -0.12
N GLY A 230 -6.59 8.37 -1.05
CA GLY A 230 -7.44 7.22 -0.80
C GLY A 230 -8.94 7.53 -0.89
N ALA A 231 -9.76 6.52 -0.62
CA ALA A 231 -11.22 6.64 -0.51
C ALA A 231 -11.81 5.55 0.40
N TYR A 232 -13.06 5.72 0.82
CA TYR A 232 -13.79 4.75 1.64
C TYR A 232 -15.30 4.76 1.36
N ILE A 233 -15.98 3.68 1.75
CA ILE A 233 -17.44 3.55 1.80
C ILE A 233 -17.79 3.29 3.27
N GLU A 234 -18.78 3.98 3.85
CA GLU A 234 -19.17 3.81 5.27
C GLU A 234 -20.27 2.76 5.52
N SER A 235 -21.02 2.37 4.48
CA SER A 235 -22.32 1.72 4.68
C SER A 235 -22.69 0.72 3.58
N ARG A 236 -22.08 -0.47 3.64
CA ARG A 236 -22.50 -1.69 2.92
C ARG A 236 -22.68 -2.82 3.95
N ASN A 237 -23.53 -3.81 3.71
CA ASN A 237 -23.70 -4.93 4.66
C ASN A 237 -23.45 -6.29 4.00
N LEU A 238 -23.02 -7.25 4.82
CA LEU A 238 -22.92 -8.66 4.43
C LEU A 238 -24.15 -9.35 5.04
N SER A 239 -25.18 -9.54 4.24
CA SER A 239 -26.51 -9.95 4.66
C SER A 239 -26.60 -11.42 5.10
N SER A 240 -25.61 -12.24 4.71
CA SER A 240 -25.56 -13.67 4.99
C SER A 240 -24.12 -14.16 5.27
N PRO A 241 -23.91 -15.42 5.68
CA PRO A 241 -22.57 -15.99 5.84
C PRO A 241 -21.84 -16.28 4.52
N ILE A 242 -22.55 -16.34 3.39
CA ILE A 242 -21.97 -16.63 2.07
C ILE A 242 -22.00 -15.42 1.13
N ASP A 243 -22.36 -14.26 1.67
CA ASP A 243 -22.44 -12.96 1.01
C ASP A 243 -21.06 -12.44 0.56
N ASN A 244 -20.99 -11.96 -0.68
CA ASN A 244 -19.78 -11.43 -1.30
C ASN A 244 -20.04 -10.08 -1.98
N ASP A 245 -19.48 -9.02 -1.41
CA ASP A 245 -19.42 -7.74 -2.10
C ASP A 245 -18.14 -7.66 -2.96
N TRP A 246 -18.30 -7.48 -4.26
CA TRP A 246 -17.19 -7.35 -5.20
C TRP A 246 -16.98 -5.92 -5.65
N TYR A 247 -15.72 -5.48 -5.57
CA TYR A 247 -15.28 -4.18 -6.05
C TYR A 247 -14.19 -4.34 -7.10
N VAL A 248 -14.18 -3.48 -8.11
CA VAL A 248 -13.10 -3.37 -9.08
C VAL A 248 -12.38 -2.02 -8.93
N ILE A 249 -11.06 -2.08 -8.83
CA ILE A 249 -10.18 -0.92 -8.80
C ILE A 249 -9.27 -0.88 -10.03
N THR A 250 -8.89 0.33 -10.45
CA THR A 250 -7.87 0.52 -11.49
C THR A 250 -6.68 1.31 -10.94
N VAL A 251 -5.51 0.67 -10.93
CA VAL A 251 -4.23 1.26 -10.52
C VAL A 251 -3.59 1.92 -11.75
N PRO A 252 -3.41 3.27 -11.78
CA PRO A 252 -2.89 3.96 -12.96
C PRO A 252 -1.37 3.79 -13.13
N SER A 253 -0.90 4.04 -14.36
CA SER A 253 0.53 4.08 -14.68
C SER A 253 1.25 5.32 -14.14
N SER A 254 0.53 6.42 -13.93
CA SER A 254 1.02 7.69 -13.37
C SER A 254 1.11 7.73 -11.83
N ARG A 255 0.83 6.60 -11.15
CA ARG A 255 0.79 6.53 -9.68
C ARG A 255 2.12 6.89 -9.03
N ILE A 256 2.03 7.43 -7.81
CA ILE A 256 3.14 7.66 -6.87
C ILE A 256 3.19 6.63 -5.74
N TYR A 257 2.74 5.40 -5.98
CA TYR A 257 2.69 4.32 -4.99
C TYR A 257 2.91 2.96 -5.64
N ASP A 258 3.44 1.99 -4.90
CA ASP A 258 3.54 0.58 -5.31
C ASP A 258 2.78 -0.37 -4.37
N LYS A 259 2.09 0.18 -3.37
CA LYS A 259 1.31 -0.56 -2.38
C LYS A 259 -0.01 0.16 -2.09
N LEU A 260 -1.04 -0.62 -1.74
CA LEU A 260 -2.30 -0.13 -1.20
C LEU A 260 -2.50 -0.70 0.20
N LYS A 261 -3.02 0.12 1.11
CA LYS A 261 -3.63 -0.32 2.36
C LYS A 261 -5.13 -0.50 2.12
N ILE A 262 -5.65 -1.71 2.32
CA ILE A 262 -7.06 -2.06 2.13
C ILE A 262 -7.60 -2.68 3.42
N SER A 263 -8.73 -2.19 3.91
CA SER A 263 -9.37 -2.72 5.12
C SER A 263 -10.89 -2.60 5.05
N ALA A 264 -11.59 -3.69 5.32
CA ALA A 264 -12.99 -3.67 5.72
C ALA A 264 -13.07 -3.80 7.26
N THR A 265 -13.96 -3.06 7.90
CA THR A 265 -14.20 -3.12 9.35
C THR A 265 -15.68 -2.94 9.67
N THR A 266 -16.25 -3.79 10.52
CA THR A 266 -17.62 -3.67 11.05
C THR A 266 -17.61 -3.73 12.58
N ALA A 267 -18.68 -3.22 13.20
CA ALA A 267 -18.97 -3.42 14.62
C ALA A 267 -19.72 -4.75 14.89
N SER A 268 -20.19 -5.45 13.85
CA SER A 268 -20.79 -6.78 13.96
C SER A 268 -19.76 -7.81 14.47
N THR A 269 -20.22 -8.70 15.34
CA THR A 269 -19.49 -9.88 15.77
C THR A 269 -19.25 -10.89 14.65
N ASN A 270 -20.02 -10.84 13.55
CA ASN A 270 -19.79 -11.64 12.34
C ASN A 270 -18.48 -11.27 11.65
N THR A 271 -18.01 -10.03 11.82
CA THR A 271 -16.79 -9.49 11.19
C THR A 271 -16.79 -9.59 9.66
N CYS A 272 -15.74 -9.10 9.01
CA CYS A 272 -15.62 -9.08 7.56
C CYS A 272 -14.18 -9.46 7.15
N SER A 273 -14.07 -10.18 6.04
CA SER A 273 -12.82 -10.58 5.40
C SER A 273 -12.54 -9.69 4.19
N VAL A 274 -11.27 -9.57 3.78
CA VAL A 274 -10.89 -8.88 2.54
C VAL A 274 -9.89 -9.73 1.77
N GLU A 275 -10.20 -9.97 0.50
CA GLU A 275 -9.38 -10.75 -0.41
C GLU A 275 -9.17 -9.96 -1.71
N VAL A 276 -7.99 -10.05 -2.31
CA VAL A 276 -7.65 -9.27 -3.49
C VAL A 276 -7.14 -10.18 -4.59
N TYR A 277 -7.68 -9.99 -5.79
CA TYR A 277 -7.49 -10.84 -6.96
C TYR A 277 -7.08 -10.03 -8.20
N GLN A 278 -6.44 -10.72 -9.15
CA GLN A 278 -6.31 -10.29 -10.53
C GLN A 278 -6.91 -11.36 -11.45
N ASN A 279 -7.65 -10.93 -12.47
CA ASN A 279 -8.00 -11.82 -13.57
C ASN A 279 -6.73 -12.09 -14.40
N VAL A 280 -6.37 -13.35 -14.59
CA VAL A 280 -5.23 -13.77 -15.42
C VAL A 280 -5.63 -14.39 -16.75
N ALA A 281 -6.94 -14.54 -17.02
CA ALA A 281 -7.44 -15.00 -18.30
C ALA A 281 -7.42 -13.90 -19.37
N SER A 282 -7.39 -14.32 -20.64
CA SER A 282 -7.60 -13.45 -21.80
C SER A 282 -9.08 -13.26 -22.17
N GLU A 283 -9.92 -14.24 -21.81
CA GLU A 283 -11.37 -14.27 -22.02
C GLU A 283 -12.02 -14.85 -20.74
N GLY A 284 -13.20 -14.39 -20.36
CA GLY A 284 -13.81 -14.74 -19.07
C GLY A 284 -12.96 -14.32 -17.86
N TYR A 285 -13.07 -15.06 -16.75
CA TYR A 285 -12.42 -14.75 -15.49
C TYR A 285 -11.67 -15.96 -14.92
N GLN A 286 -10.34 -15.86 -14.80
CA GLN A 286 -9.52 -16.81 -14.04
C GLN A 286 -8.88 -16.06 -12.87
N MET A 287 -9.42 -16.25 -11.67
CA MET A 287 -9.18 -15.34 -10.56
C MET A 287 -8.01 -15.78 -9.67
N LYS A 288 -6.86 -15.16 -9.89
CA LYS A 288 -5.66 -15.33 -9.07
C LYS A 288 -5.68 -14.40 -7.87
N ARG A 289 -5.67 -14.95 -6.66
CA ARG A 289 -5.47 -14.21 -5.41
C ARG A 289 -4.05 -13.66 -5.35
N VAL A 290 -3.93 -12.38 -5.02
CA VAL A 290 -2.67 -11.63 -4.91
C VAL A 290 -2.49 -10.95 -3.54
N GLY A 291 -3.53 -10.92 -2.71
CA GLY A 291 -3.46 -10.36 -1.36
C GLY A 291 -4.66 -10.69 -0.49
N SER A 292 -4.63 -10.19 0.75
CA SER A 292 -5.69 -10.39 1.75
C SER A 292 -5.65 -9.29 2.82
N GLY A 293 -6.42 -8.22 2.60
CA GLY A 293 -6.45 -7.03 3.46
C GLY A 293 -5.09 -6.40 3.74
N ASN A 294 -5.05 -5.51 4.75
CA ASN A 294 -3.85 -4.81 5.20
C ASN A 294 -3.07 -4.18 4.04
N THR A 295 -1.78 -4.46 3.89
CA THR A 295 -0.93 -3.91 2.83
C THR A 295 -0.74 -4.92 1.71
N ILE A 296 -1.11 -4.55 0.49
CA ILE A 296 -0.83 -5.31 -0.73
C ILE A 296 0.14 -4.55 -1.65
N SER A 297 0.96 -5.27 -2.41
CA SER A 297 1.77 -4.67 -3.49
C SER A 297 0.97 -4.63 -4.79
N VAL A 298 1.07 -3.53 -5.54
CA VAL A 298 0.32 -3.30 -6.78
C VAL A 298 1.19 -2.75 -7.92
N SER A 299 0.85 -3.14 -9.13
CA SER A 299 1.36 -2.59 -10.39
C SER A 299 0.23 -1.90 -11.17
N SER A 300 0.54 -1.28 -12.32
CA SER A 300 -0.50 -0.69 -13.17
C SER A 300 -1.47 -1.79 -13.66
N GLY A 301 -2.77 -1.61 -13.51
CA GLY A 301 -3.76 -2.59 -13.97
C GLY A 301 -5.04 -2.62 -13.15
N LYS A 302 -5.94 -3.56 -13.48
CA LYS A 302 -7.16 -3.84 -12.70
C LYS A 302 -6.87 -4.83 -11.57
N TYR A 303 -7.50 -4.62 -10.43
CA TYR A 303 -7.59 -5.56 -9.33
C TYR A 303 -9.04 -5.65 -8.87
N TYR A 304 -9.42 -6.82 -8.37
CA TYR A 304 -10.75 -7.09 -7.84
C TYR A 304 -10.63 -7.37 -6.35
N ILE A 305 -11.53 -6.82 -5.55
CA ILE A 305 -11.53 -6.91 -4.10
C ILE A 305 -12.84 -7.58 -3.71
N ARG A 306 -12.76 -8.70 -3.02
CA ARG A 306 -13.89 -9.38 -2.40
C ARG A 306 -13.91 -8.99 -0.93
N VAL A 307 -15.02 -8.39 -0.48
CA VAL A 307 -15.36 -8.33 0.93
C VAL A 307 -16.39 -9.43 1.18
N SER A 308 -16.19 -10.24 2.22
CA SER A 308 -17.07 -11.37 2.51
C SER A 308 -17.23 -11.53 4.00
N ASN A 309 -18.18 -12.37 4.42
CA ASN A 309 -18.22 -12.77 5.82
C ASN A 309 -16.92 -13.51 6.22
N ALA A 310 -16.49 -13.33 7.47
CA ALA A 310 -15.31 -14.02 8.01
C ALA A 310 -15.68 -15.19 8.93
N LYS A 311 -16.95 -15.34 9.30
CA LYS A 311 -17.46 -16.54 9.99
C LYS A 311 -17.96 -17.58 9.00
N THR A 312 -17.95 -18.84 9.44
CA THR A 312 -18.68 -19.93 8.78
C THR A 312 -20.18 -19.82 9.04
N MET A 313 -21.01 -20.46 8.20
CA MET A 313 -22.48 -20.53 8.37
C MET A 313 -22.90 -20.94 9.78
N GLU A 314 -22.25 -21.93 10.39
CA GLU A 314 -22.56 -22.42 11.74
C GLU A 314 -22.40 -21.38 12.86
N ASN A 315 -21.63 -20.31 12.62
CA ASN A 315 -21.28 -19.31 13.64
C ASN A 315 -21.89 -17.92 13.35
N PHE A 316 -22.51 -17.74 12.18
CA PHE A 316 -23.13 -16.48 11.78
C PHE A 316 -24.33 -16.16 12.67
N ASP A 317 -24.42 -14.90 13.09
CA ASP A 317 -25.50 -14.37 13.92
C ASP A 317 -26.38 -13.46 13.05
N ASP A 318 -27.56 -13.94 12.67
CA ASP A 318 -28.49 -13.22 11.80
C ASP A 318 -29.22 -12.06 12.51
N LEU A 319 -29.06 -11.96 13.84
CA LEU A 319 -29.50 -10.81 14.64
C LEU A 319 -28.47 -9.67 14.67
N ASP A 320 -27.26 -9.90 14.14
CA ASP A 320 -26.11 -8.99 14.19
C ASP A 320 -25.58 -8.64 12.78
N ILE A 321 -26.51 -8.41 11.84
CA ILE A 321 -26.21 -7.87 10.51
C ILE A 321 -26.01 -6.35 10.66
N GLN A 322 -24.76 -5.91 10.65
CA GLN A 322 -24.39 -4.49 10.69
C GLN A 322 -23.52 -4.13 9.49
N ASN A 323 -23.57 -2.86 9.10
CA ASN A 323 -22.76 -2.36 8.00
C ASN A 323 -21.26 -2.46 8.31
N TYR A 324 -20.44 -2.58 7.28
CA TYR A 324 -19.00 -2.41 7.33
C TYR A 324 -18.57 -1.14 6.58
N LYS A 325 -17.41 -0.64 6.98
CA LYS A 325 -16.64 0.39 6.28
C LYS A 325 -15.52 -0.27 5.48
N LEU A 326 -15.46 -0.07 4.17
CA LEU A 326 -14.31 -0.42 3.32
C LEU A 326 -13.47 0.82 3.06
N SER A 327 -12.15 0.73 3.21
CA SER A 327 -11.21 1.81 2.90
C SER A 327 -10.05 1.30 2.05
N ILE A 328 -9.64 2.11 1.07
CA ILE A 328 -8.47 1.91 0.21
C ILE A 328 -7.62 3.17 0.23
N THR A 329 -6.39 3.07 0.75
CA THR A 329 -5.45 4.19 0.85
C THR A 329 -4.12 3.82 0.20
N PRO A 330 -3.62 4.59 -0.77
CA PRO A 330 -2.26 4.42 -1.29
C PRO A 330 -1.21 4.53 -0.19
N ILE A 331 -0.17 3.69 -0.23
CA ILE A 331 1.06 3.93 0.54
C ILE A 331 2.03 4.62 -0.40
N LEU A 332 2.21 5.93 -0.22
CA LEU A 332 2.96 6.77 -1.13
C LEU A 332 4.45 6.40 -1.13
N LYS A 333 5.03 6.27 -2.32
CA LYS A 333 6.48 6.16 -2.48
C LYS A 333 7.07 7.57 -2.44
N ALA A 334 8.05 7.77 -1.56
CA ALA A 334 8.78 9.03 -1.49
C ALA A 334 9.47 9.41 -2.80
N THR A 335 9.57 10.72 -3.04
CA THR A 335 10.33 11.32 -4.14
C THR A 335 11.26 12.43 -3.67
N GLY A 336 11.09 12.92 -2.44
CA GLY A 336 11.90 13.98 -1.85
C GLY A 336 12.03 13.84 -0.34
N ILE A 337 13.16 14.31 0.20
CA ILE A 337 13.43 14.40 1.64
C ILE A 337 14.15 15.73 1.89
N VAL A 338 13.83 16.40 3.00
CA VAL A 338 14.43 17.69 3.37
C VAL A 338 14.77 17.66 4.86
N ILE A 339 15.98 18.09 5.23
CA ILE A 339 16.33 18.43 6.61
C ILE A 339 15.77 19.84 6.87
N THR A 340 14.89 20.00 7.87
CA THR A 340 14.33 21.31 8.23
C THR A 340 15.12 21.97 9.34
N ASP A 341 15.56 21.19 10.33
CA ASP A 341 16.21 21.70 11.53
C ASP A 341 17.26 20.75 12.08
N LEU A 342 18.27 21.32 12.73
CA LEU A 342 19.32 20.60 13.44
C LEU A 342 19.40 21.10 14.88
N LYS A 343 19.48 20.18 15.83
CA LYS A 343 19.55 20.50 17.27
C LYS A 343 20.70 19.75 17.92
N GLY A 344 21.54 20.50 18.62
CA GLY A 344 22.72 19.96 19.30
C GLY A 344 22.84 20.49 20.72
N SER A 345 24.00 20.30 21.33
CA SER A 345 24.29 20.76 22.68
C SER A 345 24.22 22.28 22.84
N GLU A 346 24.39 23.03 21.75
CA GLU A 346 24.27 24.50 21.72
C GLU A 346 22.86 25.02 21.39
N GLY A 347 21.88 24.12 21.19
CA GLY A 347 20.48 24.44 20.89
C GLY A 347 20.03 24.09 19.47
N LEU A 348 18.82 24.56 19.12
CA LEU A 348 18.19 24.41 17.81
C LEU A 348 18.75 25.44 16.82
N ASN A 349 19.05 25.01 15.59
CA ASN A 349 19.51 25.81 14.45
C ASN A 349 20.62 26.81 14.81
N LYS A 350 21.58 26.37 15.63
CA LYS A 350 22.70 27.19 16.08
C LYS A 350 23.71 27.40 14.95
N VAL A 351 23.41 28.28 14.01
CA VAL A 351 24.33 28.63 12.92
C VAL A 351 25.46 29.53 13.43
N VAL A 352 26.68 29.26 12.97
CA VAL A 352 27.88 30.08 13.19
C VAL A 352 28.57 30.28 11.84
N ASN A 353 28.95 31.51 11.54
CA ASN A 353 29.80 31.83 10.40
C ASN A 353 31.27 31.88 10.83
N TYR A 354 32.10 31.06 10.20
CA TYR A 354 33.56 31.19 10.26
C TYR A 354 34.07 31.66 8.89
N PRO A 355 34.54 32.92 8.76
CA PRO A 355 35.17 33.42 7.55
C PRO A 355 36.21 32.44 6.97
N GLY A 356 36.09 32.13 5.69
CA GLY A 356 36.90 31.11 4.98
C GLY A 356 36.34 29.68 5.04
N TYR A 357 35.34 29.41 5.89
CA TYR A 357 34.68 28.11 6.03
C TYR A 357 33.14 28.16 5.88
N GLY A 358 32.54 29.35 5.83
CA GLY A 358 31.10 29.53 5.62
C GLY A 358 30.27 29.55 6.90
N ALA A 359 28.95 29.60 6.71
CA ALA A 359 27.95 29.62 7.78
C ALA A 359 27.24 28.26 7.85
N HIS A 360 27.46 27.54 8.95
CA HIS A 360 26.93 26.20 9.16
C HIS A 360 26.37 26.04 10.56
N PHE A 361 25.44 25.09 10.73
CA PHE A 361 24.99 24.65 12.06
C PHE A 361 26.19 24.16 12.88
N ARG A 362 26.24 24.54 14.17
CA ARG A 362 27.30 24.16 15.11
C ARG A 362 26.75 23.42 16.32
N THR A 363 27.43 22.34 16.68
CA THR A 363 27.23 21.60 17.93
C THR A 363 28.58 21.39 18.63
N GLN A 364 28.57 21.21 19.95
CA GLN A 364 29.78 21.14 20.78
C GLN A 364 29.90 19.81 21.52
N GLY A 365 31.06 19.16 21.38
CA GLY A 365 31.46 17.99 22.16
C GLY A 365 30.58 16.75 21.98
N SER A 366 30.79 15.75 22.84
CA SER A 366 29.97 14.54 22.88
C SER A 366 28.56 14.84 23.35
N GLY A 367 27.56 14.34 22.63
CA GLY A 367 26.14 14.53 22.95
C GLY A 367 25.24 13.90 21.90
N THR A 368 23.97 14.31 21.87
CA THR A 368 23.05 13.94 20.79
C THR A 368 22.95 15.08 19.80
N LEU A 369 23.06 14.75 18.51
CA LEU A 369 22.56 15.55 17.40
C LEU A 369 21.18 15.02 17.04
N THR A 370 20.16 15.86 17.15
CA THR A 370 18.82 15.55 16.66
C THR A 370 18.63 16.21 15.30
N VAL A 371 18.24 15.42 14.30
CA VAL A 371 17.94 15.86 12.94
C VAL A 371 16.44 15.82 12.71
N TYR A 372 15.85 16.95 12.33
CA TYR A 372 14.44 17.06 11.96
C TYR A 372 14.31 17.23 10.46
N GLY A 373 13.22 16.72 9.89
CA GLY A 373 12.93 16.91 8.48
C GLY A 373 11.59 16.36 8.06
N VAL A 374 11.34 16.40 6.75
CA VAL A 374 10.10 15.94 6.12
C VAL A 374 10.40 15.02 4.95
N LEU A 375 9.66 13.92 4.84
CA LEU A 375 9.62 13.03 3.69
C LEU A 375 8.37 13.30 2.85
N THR A 376 8.53 13.41 1.54
CA THR A 376 7.46 13.81 0.62
C THR A 376 7.39 12.95 -0.64
N ALA A 377 6.20 12.89 -1.24
CA ALA A 377 5.93 12.30 -2.54
C ALA A 377 5.23 13.33 -3.43
N THR A 378 5.85 13.70 -4.54
CA THR A 378 5.31 14.65 -5.52
C THR A 378 4.73 13.89 -6.70
N ASP A 379 3.43 14.06 -6.95
CA ASP A 379 2.78 13.60 -8.16
C ASP A 379 3.24 14.45 -9.35
N SER A 380 4.01 13.84 -10.26
CA SER A 380 4.56 14.51 -11.44
C SER A 380 3.50 14.88 -12.49
N SER A 381 2.27 14.34 -12.38
CA SER A 381 1.17 14.64 -13.29
C SER A 381 0.31 15.82 -12.84
N THR A 382 0.17 16.04 -11.53
CA THR A 382 -0.61 17.15 -10.94
C THR A 382 0.25 18.25 -10.32
N GLY A 383 1.52 17.97 -10.01
CA GLY A 383 2.43 18.86 -9.27
C GLY A 383 2.19 18.88 -7.76
N VAL A 384 1.20 18.14 -7.25
CA VAL A 384 0.85 18.13 -5.82
C VAL A 384 1.88 17.33 -5.02
N THR A 385 2.32 17.90 -3.89
CA THR A 385 3.24 17.24 -2.96
C THR A 385 2.51 16.78 -1.71
N TYR A 386 2.66 15.50 -1.39
CA TYR A 386 2.04 14.85 -0.24
C TYR A 386 3.09 14.48 0.81
N ALA A 387 2.68 14.47 2.07
CA ALA A 387 3.42 13.90 3.19
C ALA A 387 3.51 12.37 3.06
N VAL A 388 4.68 11.78 3.40
CA VAL A 388 4.87 10.32 3.42
C VAL A 388 5.08 9.84 4.85
N GLY A 389 4.01 9.30 5.45
CA GLY A 389 4.00 8.83 6.84
C GLY A 389 4.29 7.34 7.02
N GLY A 390 4.82 6.98 8.19
CA GLY A 390 5.10 5.59 8.60
C GLY A 390 6.41 5.01 8.05
N GLU A 391 7.23 5.79 7.34
CA GLU A 391 8.46 5.31 6.69
C GLU A 391 9.67 5.45 7.62
N GLN A 392 10.60 4.48 7.61
CA GLN A 392 11.78 4.49 8.46
C GLN A 392 12.91 5.29 7.80
N ILE A 393 13.40 6.34 8.48
CA ILE A 393 14.50 7.17 8.01
C ILE A 393 15.79 6.80 8.73
N ASN A 394 16.87 6.62 7.97
CA ASN A 394 18.23 6.48 8.49
C ASN A 394 18.91 7.85 8.56
N GLY A 395 19.52 8.16 9.69
CA GLY A 395 20.44 9.29 9.85
C GLY A 395 21.89 8.83 9.93
N LEU A 396 22.79 9.58 9.30
CA LEU A 396 24.23 9.36 9.28
C LEU A 396 24.95 10.66 9.64
N TYR A 397 25.83 10.60 10.64
CA TYR A 397 26.86 11.60 10.88
C TYR A 397 28.21 11.05 10.42
N TYR A 398 28.98 11.86 9.70
CA TYR A 398 30.30 11.54 9.21
C TYR A 398 31.35 12.60 9.59
N SER A 399 32.48 12.17 10.15
CA SER A 399 33.61 13.01 10.55
C SER A 399 34.91 12.59 9.85
N PRO A 400 35.34 13.33 8.81
CA PRO A 400 36.64 13.10 8.15
C PRO A 400 37.83 13.18 9.13
N ALA A 401 37.72 14.01 10.17
CA ALA A 401 38.75 14.16 11.19
C ALA A 401 38.99 12.86 11.98
N TRP A 402 37.92 12.14 12.35
CA TRP A 402 38.03 10.85 13.03
C TRP A 402 38.46 9.72 12.09
N GLU A 403 38.07 9.78 10.83
CA GLU A 403 38.51 8.81 9.81
C GLU A 403 40.02 8.93 9.55
N ALA A 404 40.54 10.15 9.38
CA ALA A 404 41.96 10.43 9.24
C ALA A 404 42.80 10.01 10.47
N ASN A 405 42.17 9.95 11.66
CA ASN A 405 42.75 9.41 12.88
C ASN A 405 42.54 7.88 13.04
N ASN A 406 42.19 7.16 11.97
CA ASN A 406 41.96 5.71 11.95
C ASN A 406 40.95 5.22 12.99
N THR A 407 39.97 6.06 13.36
CA THR A 407 38.97 5.75 14.39
C THR A 407 37.57 5.69 13.77
N SER A 408 37.39 4.80 12.78
CA SER A 408 36.18 4.69 11.96
C SER A 408 34.87 4.58 12.77
N ALA A 409 34.91 3.94 13.94
CA ALA A 409 33.78 3.89 14.87
C ALA A 409 33.29 5.28 15.30
N ASN A 410 34.20 6.25 15.53
CA ASN A 410 33.87 7.65 15.82
C ASN A 410 33.63 8.47 14.55
N ALA A 411 34.24 8.08 13.42
CA ALA A 411 34.02 8.73 12.14
C ALA A 411 32.59 8.56 11.63
N ILE A 412 31.96 7.42 11.89
CA ILE A 412 30.61 7.08 11.44
C ILE A 412 29.68 6.87 12.63
N ARG A 413 28.65 7.70 12.76
CA ARG A 413 27.56 7.51 13.74
C ARG A 413 26.22 7.44 13.01
N ARG A 414 25.29 6.65 13.54
CA ARG A 414 23.98 6.40 12.93
C ARG A 414 22.87 6.60 13.95
N GLY A 415 21.70 6.98 13.43
CA GLY A 415 20.43 7.01 14.14
C GLY A 415 19.31 6.57 13.20
N THR A 416 18.13 6.31 13.75
CA THR A 416 16.93 5.96 12.97
C THR A 416 15.72 6.66 13.55
N GLY A 417 14.79 7.07 12.69
CA GLY A 417 13.47 7.60 13.08
C GLY A 417 12.38 7.04 12.16
N THR A 418 11.13 7.39 12.43
CA THR A 418 9.98 7.05 11.59
C THR A 418 9.17 8.30 11.33
N THR A 419 8.62 8.45 10.12
CA THR A 419 7.79 9.62 9.79
C THR A 419 6.40 9.54 10.42
N ASP A 420 5.90 10.66 10.92
CA ASP A 420 4.51 10.81 11.37
C ASP A 420 3.54 10.96 10.18
N SER A 421 2.23 11.09 10.43
CA SER A 421 1.22 11.25 9.37
C SER A 421 1.38 12.55 8.56
N SER A 422 2.14 13.53 9.06
CA SER A 422 2.52 14.76 8.35
C SER A 422 3.88 14.63 7.64
N GLY A 423 4.44 13.42 7.56
CA GLY A 423 5.69 13.12 6.89
C GLY A 423 6.94 13.56 7.67
N LYS A 424 6.78 14.05 8.90
CA LYS A 424 7.89 14.60 9.69
C LYS A 424 8.63 13.51 10.42
N PHE A 425 9.96 13.61 10.47
CA PHE A 425 10.82 12.71 11.24
C PHE A 425 11.69 13.47 12.25
N GLU A 426 12.06 12.78 13.32
CA GLU A 426 13.07 13.17 14.31
C GLU A 426 14.06 12.00 14.44
N ILE A 427 15.36 12.27 14.30
CA ILE A 427 16.43 11.26 14.35
C ILE A 427 17.52 11.70 15.32
N ASP A 428 17.70 10.94 16.39
CA ASP A 428 18.80 11.13 17.35
C ASP A 428 20.06 10.36 16.93
N ILE A 429 21.19 11.08 16.82
CA ILE A 429 22.51 10.54 16.50
C ILE A 429 23.49 10.86 17.62
N SER A 430 24.07 9.82 18.24
CA SER A 430 25.06 9.99 19.32
C SER A 430 26.45 10.35 18.78
N LEU A 431 26.94 11.55 19.11
CA LEU A 431 28.19 12.10 18.61
C LEU A 431 29.41 11.72 19.49
N PRO A 432 30.60 11.46 18.89
CA PRO A 432 31.87 11.49 19.62
C PRO A 432 32.18 12.93 20.10
N PRO A 433 33.22 13.18 20.90
CA PRO A 433 33.80 14.51 20.97
C PRO A 433 34.43 14.92 19.63
N GLY A 434 34.44 16.21 19.31
CA GLY A 434 35.25 16.75 18.19
C GLY A 434 36.75 16.69 18.48
N ILE A 435 37.56 16.64 17.43
CA ILE A 435 39.03 16.66 17.46
C ILE A 435 39.55 18.11 17.43
N GLY A 436 38.98 18.94 16.55
CA GLY A 436 39.40 20.33 16.39
C GLY A 436 40.52 20.52 15.37
N VAL A 437 40.43 19.83 14.22
CA VAL A 437 41.44 19.89 13.14
C VAL A 437 41.54 21.28 12.50
N TYR A 438 40.41 22.00 12.41
CA TYR A 438 40.34 23.37 11.92
C TYR A 438 40.31 24.35 13.08
N SER A 439 40.74 25.59 12.83
CA SER A 439 40.64 26.66 13.81
C SER A 439 40.25 27.98 13.19
N TYR A 440 39.50 28.79 13.95
CA TYR A 440 39.16 30.15 13.60
C TYR A 440 39.60 31.11 14.71
N TYR A 441 40.42 32.09 14.37
CA TYR A 441 40.92 33.12 15.28
C TYR A 441 39.97 34.32 15.29
N GLY A 442 39.12 34.41 16.32
CA GLY A 442 38.26 35.57 16.57
C GLY A 442 38.98 36.69 17.33
N SER A 443 38.27 37.77 17.66
CA SER A 443 38.83 38.84 18.50
C SER A 443 39.08 38.36 19.95
N THR A 444 38.10 37.68 20.54
CA THR A 444 38.10 37.30 21.97
C THR A 444 38.59 35.87 22.22
N SER A 445 38.54 35.00 21.21
CA SER A 445 38.83 33.58 21.34
C SER A 445 39.20 32.92 20.02
N THR A 446 40.00 31.85 20.10
CA THR A 446 40.23 30.89 19.01
C THR A 446 39.32 29.69 19.22
N HIS A 447 38.57 29.30 18.21
CA HIS A 447 37.69 28.13 18.23
C HIS A 447 38.34 26.99 17.45
N TYR A 448 38.37 25.77 18.01
CA TYR A 448 38.87 24.56 17.37
C TYR A 448 37.72 23.61 17.07
N PHE A 449 37.53 23.28 15.80
CA PHE A 449 36.36 22.54 15.32
C PHE A 449 36.70 21.60 14.15
N ASP A 450 35.81 20.64 13.90
CA ASP A 450 35.84 19.81 12.70
C ASP A 450 34.72 20.23 11.75
N ILE A 451 34.95 20.04 10.45
CA ILE A 451 33.90 20.12 9.43
C ILE A 451 33.40 18.69 9.22
N CYS A 452 32.10 18.47 9.41
CA CYS A 452 31.47 17.16 9.41
C CYS A 452 30.21 17.17 8.53
N GLY A 453 29.82 16.00 8.02
CA GLY A 453 28.60 15.82 7.25
C GLY A 453 27.49 15.19 8.09
N VAL A 454 26.26 15.61 7.84
CA VAL A 454 25.04 14.94 8.30
C VAL A 454 24.24 14.58 7.06
N SER A 455 23.66 13.38 7.00
CA SER A 455 22.74 13.00 5.93
C SER A 455 21.60 12.13 6.42
N VAL A 456 20.49 12.18 5.70
CA VAL A 456 19.27 11.41 5.95
C VAL A 456 18.75 10.79 4.66
N SER A 457 18.19 9.59 4.74
CA SER A 457 17.55 8.88 3.63
C SER A 457 16.48 7.91 4.16
N PRO A 458 15.45 7.56 3.37
CA PRO A 458 14.62 6.38 3.62
C PRO A 458 15.46 5.10 3.80
N SER A 459 14.88 4.09 4.43
CA SER A 459 15.56 2.82 4.70
C SER A 459 15.51 1.84 3.55
N ASP A 460 14.52 1.97 2.67
CA ASP A 460 14.30 1.16 1.48
C ASP A 460 14.87 1.79 0.20
N ASP A 461 14.94 3.12 0.12
CA ASP A 461 15.46 3.86 -1.04
C ASP A 461 16.48 4.95 -0.65
N SER A 462 17.76 4.58 -0.59
CA SER A 462 18.86 5.52 -0.28
C SER A 462 19.24 6.44 -1.45
N SER A 463 18.56 6.37 -2.60
CA SER A 463 18.77 7.35 -3.69
C SER A 463 18.12 8.69 -3.37
N ILE A 464 17.09 8.68 -2.51
CA ILE A 464 16.45 9.86 -1.94
C ILE A 464 17.23 10.24 -0.68
N SER A 465 17.98 11.33 -0.74
CA SER A 465 18.76 11.79 0.43
C SER A 465 18.87 13.31 0.52
N ALA A 466 18.94 13.81 1.74
CA ALA A 466 19.32 15.19 2.05
C ALA A 466 20.58 15.17 2.90
N SER A 467 21.43 16.18 2.77
CA SER A 467 22.65 16.30 3.55
C SER A 467 23.00 17.74 3.87
N GLU A 468 23.62 17.92 5.02
CA GLU A 468 24.05 19.20 5.56
C GLU A 468 25.51 19.15 6.00
N THR A 469 26.20 20.28 5.86
CA THR A 469 27.53 20.46 6.42
C THR A 469 27.41 21.15 7.78
N ILE A 470 28.06 20.59 8.80
CA ILE A 470 28.02 21.09 10.17
C ILE A 470 29.43 21.34 10.72
N PHE A 471 29.52 22.27 11.66
CA PHE A 471 30.70 22.48 12.48
C PHE A 471 30.56 21.71 13.80
N HIS A 472 31.53 20.85 14.10
CA HIS A 472 31.61 20.16 15.38
C HIS A 472 32.70 20.82 16.23
N LEU A 473 32.29 21.66 17.18
CA LEU A 473 33.21 22.35 18.08
C LEU A 473 33.83 21.36 19.08
N ALA A 474 35.16 21.28 19.07
CA ALA A 474 35.93 20.50 20.04
C ALA A 474 36.17 21.30 21.33
N TYR A 475 36.75 22.50 21.20
CA TYR A 475 37.03 23.40 22.32
C TYR A 475 37.28 24.84 21.86
N THR A 476 37.32 25.75 22.84
CA THR A 476 37.57 27.19 22.63
C THR A 476 38.67 27.66 23.58
N MET A 477 39.62 28.44 23.07
CA MET A 477 40.67 29.09 23.85
C MET A 477 40.44 30.60 23.87
N TYR A 478 40.31 31.19 25.05
CA TYR A 478 40.19 32.64 25.20
C TYR A 478 41.53 33.34 25.06
N HIS A 479 41.53 34.51 24.42
CA HIS A 479 42.72 35.35 24.33
C HIS A 479 42.93 36.08 25.66
N PRO A 480 44.14 36.05 26.24
CA PRO A 480 44.45 36.90 27.39
C PRO A 480 44.40 38.37 26.95
N PHE A 481 43.72 39.20 27.76
CA PHE A 481 43.59 40.64 27.58
C PHE A 481 44.91 41.38 27.80
#